data_AF-A0A1C3NUL0-F1
#
_entry.id   AF-A0A1C3NUL0-F1
#
_cell.length_a   1.000
_cell.length_b   1.000
_cell.length_c   1.000
_cell.angle_alpha   90.00
_cell.angle_beta   90.00
_cell.angle_gamma   90.00
#
_symmetry.space_group_name_H-M   'P 1'
#
loop_
_entity.id
_entity.type
_entity.pdbx_description
1 polymer ?
#
loop_
_entity_poly.entity_id
_entity_poly.type
_entity_poly.pdbx_seq_one_letter_code
_entity_poly.pdbx_strand_id
1 'polypeptide(L)'
;MEVLRILARDEDDLVRGMVARKRKISDDILEILAVDPEESVRNAVALNPRTPRALLEILTKDPWQVVRENARRRIDEILTGR
;
A
#
# COMPACT_ATOMS: atom_id res chain seq x y z
N MET A 1 -15.84 5.92 7.17
CA MET A 1 -14.46 5.62 7.63
C MET A 1 -14.38 4.37 8.52
N GLU A 2 -15.49 3.66 8.78
CA GLU A 2 -15.46 2.38 9.52
C GLU A 2 -15.51 1.16 8.59
N VAL A 3 -16.34 1.21 7.55
CA VAL A 3 -16.48 0.12 6.56
C VAL A 3 -15.16 -0.22 5.86
N LEU A 4 -14.35 0.77 5.46
CA LEU A 4 -13.05 0.49 4.82
C LEU A 4 -12.06 -0.20 5.77
N ARG A 5 -12.15 0.04 7.09
CA ARG A 5 -11.31 -0.62 8.08
C ARG A 5 -11.70 -2.10 8.24
N ILE A 6 -13.00 -2.41 8.11
CA ILE A 6 -13.51 -3.77 8.09
C ILE A 6 -13.04 -4.48 6.81
N LEU A 7 -13.26 -3.86 5.65
CA LEU A 7 -12.87 -4.41 4.35
C LEU A 7 -11.35 -4.56 4.18
N ALA A 8 -10.55 -3.75 4.88
CA ALA A 8 -9.09 -3.90 4.91
C ALA A 8 -8.63 -5.18 5.65
N ARG A 9 -9.53 -5.87 6.35
CA ARG A 9 -9.31 -7.15 7.03
C ARG A 9 -10.20 -8.26 6.49
N ASP A 10 -10.80 -8.04 5.33
CA ASP A 10 -11.62 -9.05 4.66
C ASP A 10 -10.78 -10.30 4.39
N GLU A 11 -11.40 -11.47 4.39
CA GLU A 11 -10.70 -12.74 4.15
C GLU A 11 -10.19 -12.82 2.70
N ASP A 12 -10.89 -12.17 1.77
CA ASP A 12 -10.52 -12.11 0.35
C ASP A 12 -9.45 -11.02 0.10
N ASP A 13 -8.29 -11.44 -0.41
CA ASP A 13 -7.20 -10.54 -0.75
C ASP A 13 -7.56 -9.54 -1.86
N LEU A 14 -8.48 -9.90 -2.77
CA LEU A 14 -8.97 -9.00 -3.80
C LEU A 14 -9.75 -7.84 -3.17
N VAL A 15 -10.53 -8.11 -2.12
CA VAL A 15 -11.26 -7.07 -1.37
C VAL A 15 -10.27 -6.15 -0.68
N ARG A 16 -9.27 -6.69 0.01
CA ARG A 16 -8.21 -5.89 0.67
C ARG A 16 -7.42 -5.06 -0.34
N GLY A 17 -7.08 -5.63 -1.50
CA GLY A 17 -6.42 -4.94 -2.61
C GLY A 17 -7.28 -3.81 -3.20
N MET A 18 -8.60 -4.01 -3.33
CA MET A 18 -9.53 -2.94 -3.73
C MET A 18 -9.55 -1.78 -2.74
N VAL A 19 -9.44 -2.06 -1.44
CA VAL A 19 -9.32 -1.03 -0.39
C VAL A 19 -7.99 -0.29 -0.55
N ALA A 20 -6.87 -1.02 -0.71
CA ALA A 20 -5.54 -0.44 -0.90
C ALA A 20 -5.46 0.52 -2.09
N ARG A 21 -6.27 0.34 -3.14
CA ARG A 21 -6.29 1.21 -4.34
C ARG A 21 -7.14 2.48 -4.18
N LYS A 22 -7.84 2.69 -3.06
CA LYS A 22 -8.69 3.86 -2.86
C LYS A 22 -7.86 5.15 -2.70
N ARG A 23 -8.25 6.20 -3.42
CA ARG A 23 -7.62 7.54 -3.34
C ARG A 23 -7.98 8.33 -2.06
N LYS A 24 -9.12 8.00 -1.43
CA LYS A 24 -9.55 8.58 -0.15
C LYS A 24 -9.48 7.49 0.92
N ILE A 25 -8.26 7.14 1.29
CA ILE A 25 -7.92 6.16 2.31
C ILE A 25 -7.13 6.88 3.41
N SER A 26 -7.31 6.46 4.65
CA SER A 26 -6.54 6.99 5.78
C SER A 26 -5.24 6.20 5.96
N ASP A 27 -4.24 6.86 6.53
CA ASP A 27 -2.90 6.30 6.69
C ASP A 27 -2.89 5.03 7.55
N ASP A 28 -3.74 4.96 8.58
CA ASP A 28 -3.89 3.80 9.46
C ASP A 28 -4.45 2.56 8.73
N ILE A 29 -5.23 2.74 7.65
CA ILE A 29 -5.67 1.62 6.80
C ILE A 29 -4.52 1.16 5.90
N LEU A 30 -3.72 2.09 5.38
CA LEU A 30 -2.53 1.76 4.61
C LEU A 30 -1.48 1.06 5.46
N GLU A 31 -1.35 1.41 6.75
CA GLU A 31 -0.48 0.71 7.71
C GLU A 31 -0.86 -0.77 7.86
N ILE A 32 -2.16 -1.07 7.96
CA ILE A 32 -2.66 -2.45 8.03
C ILE A 32 -2.29 -3.21 6.74
N LEU A 33 -2.56 -2.60 5.59
CA LEU A 33 -2.39 -3.25 4.29
C LEU A 33 -0.92 -3.33 3.84
N ALA A 34 -0.03 -2.49 4.37
CA ALA A 34 1.40 -2.52 4.05
C ALA A 34 2.11 -3.78 4.57
N VAL A 35 1.50 -4.48 5.53
CA VAL A 35 2.00 -5.75 6.09
C VAL A 35 1.07 -6.92 5.76
N ASP A 36 0.18 -6.75 4.78
CA ASP A 36 -0.73 -7.81 4.34
C ASP A 36 0.04 -9.09 3.97
N PRO A 37 -0.44 -10.30 4.27
CA PRO A 37 0.23 -11.52 3.84
C PRO A 37 0.35 -11.63 2.31
N GLU A 38 -0.62 -11.08 1.57
CA GLU A 38 -0.64 -11.19 0.12
C GLU A 38 0.21 -10.09 -0.55
N GLU A 39 1.08 -10.50 -1.46
CA GLU A 39 1.97 -9.59 -2.18
C GLU A 39 1.17 -8.57 -3.00
N SER A 40 0.11 -9.02 -3.66
CA SER A 40 -0.70 -8.19 -4.55
C SER A 40 -1.32 -6.98 -3.80
N VAL A 41 -1.66 -7.17 -2.52
CA VAL A 41 -2.20 -6.13 -1.64
C VAL A 41 -1.09 -5.14 -1.25
N ARG A 42 0.07 -5.64 -0.81
CA ARG A 42 1.23 -4.78 -0.47
C ARG A 42 1.72 -3.98 -1.69
N ASN A 43 1.68 -4.58 -2.87
CA ASN A 43 1.98 -3.91 -4.13
C ASN A 43 0.96 -2.80 -4.44
N ALA A 44 -0.32 -3.03 -4.19
CA ALA A 44 -1.36 -2.01 -4.33
C ALA A 44 -1.13 -0.83 -3.37
N VAL A 45 -0.62 -1.09 -2.15
CA VAL A 45 -0.17 -0.03 -1.23
C VAL A 45 1.02 0.72 -1.82
N ALA A 46 2.05 0.04 -2.32
CA ALA A 46 3.21 0.69 -2.95
C ALA A 46 2.82 1.62 -4.12
N LEU A 47 1.81 1.22 -4.90
CA LEU A 47 1.30 1.97 -6.05
C LEU A 47 0.29 3.07 -5.68
N ASN A 48 -0.19 3.14 -4.44
CA ASN A 48 -1.18 4.14 -4.06
C ASN A 48 -0.50 5.52 -3.90
N PRO A 49 -0.96 6.58 -4.62
CA PRO A 49 -0.39 7.91 -4.51
C PRO A 49 -0.44 8.54 -3.12
N ARG A 50 -1.35 8.05 -2.25
CA ARG A 50 -1.54 8.51 -0.88
C ARG A 50 -0.66 7.78 0.13
N THR A 51 0.06 6.75 -0.27
CA THR A 51 0.92 5.99 0.64
C THR A 51 2.00 6.90 1.23
N PRO A 52 2.03 7.07 2.56
CA PRO A 52 3.06 7.86 3.22
C PRO A 52 4.46 7.35 2.90
N ARG A 53 5.42 8.27 2.80
CA ARG A 53 6.83 7.93 2.49
C ARG A 53 7.40 6.89 3.46
N ALA A 54 7.05 6.97 4.74
CA ALA A 54 7.50 6.02 5.75
C ALA A 54 7.06 4.57 5.45
N LEU A 55 5.84 4.38 4.94
CA LEU A 55 5.37 3.05 4.52
C LEU A 55 6.06 2.58 3.25
N LEU A 56 6.33 3.48 2.29
CA LEU A 56 7.11 3.14 1.10
C LEU A 56 8.52 2.68 1.48
N GLU A 57 9.16 3.36 2.45
CA GLU A 57 10.49 2.97 2.95
C GLU A 57 10.49 1.54 3.53
N ILE A 58 9.44 1.15 4.24
CA ILE A 58 9.24 -0.24 4.70
C ILE A 58 9.11 -1.19 3.49
N LEU A 59 8.25 -0.86 2.53
CA LEU A 59 7.98 -1.68 1.35
C LEU A 59 9.20 -1.81 0.41
N THR A 60 10.21 -0.94 0.50
CA THR A 60 11.49 -1.14 -0.23
C THR A 60 12.27 -2.39 0.22
N LYS A 61 11.89 -2.98 1.35
CA LYS A 61 12.46 -4.21 1.93
C LYS A 61 11.54 -5.43 1.78
N ASP A 62 10.44 -5.30 1.04
CA ASP A 62 9.48 -6.39 0.82
C ASP A 62 10.14 -7.64 0.25
N PRO A 63 9.70 -8.86 0.60
CA PRO A 63 10.22 -10.10 -0.01
C PRO A 63 10.11 -10.12 -1.54
N TRP A 64 9.09 -9.47 -2.10
CA TRP A 64 8.81 -9.51 -3.53
C TRP A 64 9.40 -8.31 -4.26
N GLN A 65 10.11 -8.59 -5.35
CA GLN A 65 10.84 -7.58 -6.12
C GLN A 65 9.93 -6.47 -6.65
N VAL A 66 8.75 -6.83 -7.16
CA VAL A 66 7.82 -5.86 -7.74
C VAL A 66 7.33 -4.84 -6.70
N VAL A 67 7.06 -5.25 -5.47
CA VAL A 67 6.70 -4.34 -4.37
C VAL A 67 7.86 -3.40 -4.06
N ARG A 68 9.08 -3.92 -3.94
CA ARG A 68 10.28 -3.11 -3.67
C ARG A 68 10.50 -2.05 -4.74
N GLU A 69 10.38 -2.43 -6.00
CA GLU A 69 10.60 -1.54 -7.14
C GLU A 69 9.53 -0.45 -7.23
N ASN A 70 8.27 -0.80 -7.05
CA ASN A 70 7.18 0.18 -7.05
C ASN A 70 7.30 1.15 -5.86
N ALA A 71 7.68 0.67 -4.68
CA ALA A 71 7.92 1.53 -3.53
C ALA A 71 9.09 2.51 -3.76
N ARG A 72 10.21 2.03 -4.33
CA ARG A 72 11.36 2.88 -4.68
C ARG A 72 10.98 3.94 -5.71
N ARG A 73 10.32 3.54 -6.80
CA ARG A 73 9.83 4.47 -7.83
C ARG A 73 8.96 5.56 -7.21
N ARG A 74 8.06 5.17 -6.30
CA ARG A 74 7.17 6.13 -5.62
C ARG A 74 7.92 7.10 -4.71
N ILE A 75 8.96 6.64 -4.02
CA ILE A 75 9.86 7.53 -3.25
C ILE A 75 10.55 8.50 -4.20
N ASP A 76 11.07 8.03 -5.33
CA ASP A 76 11.77 8.87 -6.31
C ASP A 76 10.83 9.94 -6.90
N GLU A 77 9.58 9.59 -7.23
CA GLU A 77 8.55 10.54 -7.67
C GLU A 77 8.30 11.63 -6.62
N ILE A 78 8.13 11.24 -5.35
CA ILE A 78 7.93 12.18 -4.23
C ILE A 78 9.12 13.13 -4.08
N LEU A 79 10.35 12.63 -4.19
CA LEU A 79 11.57 13.43 -4.03
C LEU A 79 11.86 14.33 -5.24
N THR A 80 11.50 13.89 -6.44
CA THR A 80 11.76 14.63 -7.68
C THR A 80 10.61 15.56 -8.07
N GLY A 81 9.46 15.47 -7.39
CA GLY A 81 8.28 16.30 -7.64
C GLY A 81 7.61 16.03 -9.00
N ARG A 82 7.83 14.85 -9.57
CA ARG A 82 7.23 14.40 -10.85
C ARG A 82 6.00 13.53 -10.62
#